data_AF-A0A2H5FML1-F1
#
_entry.id   AF-A0A2H5FML1-F1
#
_cell.length_a   1.000
_cell.length_b   1.000
_cell.length_c   1.000
_cell.angle_alpha   90.00
_cell.angle_beta   90.00
_cell.angle_gamma   90.00
#
_symmetry.space_group_name_H-M   'P 1'
#
loop_
_entity.id
_entity.type
_entity.pdbx_description
1 polymer ?
#
loop_
_entity_poly.entity_id
_entity_poly.type
_entity_poly.pdbx_seq_one_letter_code
_entity_poly.pdbx_strand_id
1 'polypeptide(L)'
;MSKPRNEEVEYEERLRRRLLILQQSIKDGKVKIHEGLKINDSLKAVKYGVDGEIDLNTVDGLVRSMALAVTELHDREELKKACSLAEIQNSYFKILETNFSHFYDLMKKNKLTPHTAALYVSENAQAVIEVTAKLKEFLDYLKDFWNELGEIAYIHVEDMHKNIKGIFGGDLFPAHDENLASKCGIYIDTIILPDPFLRSLHIFEKSPPDEKAYYFIKHAMNILQYKDLACTEVGIPIVVVLPDISVLEVEEKQFYHKLGQADSLKHSEKLFGRSFTSIEELIEFSETLDTIERAVEQISDESRVLFDDTWTGDVKDQLIRASKDTNNKLFGLTNPGRVLLSQSVGRMSISNELLIKARKLNGTPIIDAPTSWQYLVWKMEYDANQAEQIYNVKDLHIVRGLQNLAKGKMRWLGNVPPNALIEVRKQGAMEEIRNILGTGIDELISDNLSNFNRSHDQLFANINNAFEQHKANIKKLKAKKWKFVGSDVGSWLVTGTLAITSVATGYPVWGLAAYALDQVLDPPKLKELPNSIKEIITENNKLQKSPVGMLYKIAKKNI
;
A
#
# COMPACT_ATOMS: atom_id res chain seq x y z
N MET A 1 15.80 -20.32 46.26
CA MET A 1 14.61 -19.50 45.93
C MET A 1 14.86 -18.07 46.39
N SER A 2 15.33 -17.19 45.50
CA SER A 2 15.41 -15.74 45.75
C SER A 2 15.59 -15.00 44.43
N LYS A 3 14.48 -14.58 43.81
CA LYS A 3 14.43 -13.56 42.76
C LYS A 3 13.11 -12.75 42.60
N PRO A 4 12.12 -12.72 43.54
CA PRO A 4 10.89 -11.94 43.34
C PRO A 4 11.03 -10.42 43.63
N ARG A 5 12.05 -9.99 44.37
CA ARG A 5 12.17 -8.58 44.83
C ARG A 5 12.43 -7.56 43.71
N ASN A 6 12.96 -7.98 42.56
CA ASN A 6 13.29 -7.04 41.48
C ASN A 6 12.08 -6.74 40.60
N GLU A 7 11.26 -7.75 40.29
CA GLU A 7 10.06 -7.60 39.43
C GLU A 7 8.97 -6.77 40.11
N GLU A 8 8.82 -6.92 41.43
CA GLU A 8 7.84 -6.16 42.23
C GLU A 8 8.20 -4.66 42.26
N VAL A 9 9.48 -4.34 42.51
CA VAL A 9 9.98 -2.95 42.48
C VAL A 9 9.81 -2.33 41.09
N GLU A 10 10.21 -3.03 40.02
CA GLU A 10 10.01 -2.55 38.64
C GLU A 10 8.52 -2.35 38.30
N TYR A 11 7.64 -3.21 38.81
CA TYR A 11 6.20 -3.05 38.64
C TYR A 11 5.68 -1.81 39.35
N GLU A 12 6.08 -1.58 40.60
CA GLU A 12 5.67 -0.42 41.39
C GLU A 12 6.15 0.89 40.75
N GLU A 13 7.41 0.95 40.29
CA GLU A 13 7.96 2.12 39.60
C GLU A 13 7.19 2.43 38.30
N ARG A 14 6.92 1.40 37.48
CA ARG A 14 6.10 1.55 36.26
C ARG A 14 4.70 2.05 36.59
N LEU A 15 4.09 1.54 37.67
CA LEU A 15 2.75 1.97 38.07
C LEU A 15 2.76 3.42 38.57
N ARG A 16 3.74 3.83 39.37
CA ARG A 16 3.89 5.22 39.82
C ARG A 16 4.05 6.18 38.64
N ARG A 17 4.90 5.84 37.66
CA ARG A 17 5.03 6.62 36.41
C ARG A 17 3.68 6.78 35.71
N ARG A 18 2.93 5.69 35.52
CA ARG A 18 1.61 5.70 34.85
C ARG A 18 0.60 6.59 35.58
N LEU A 19 0.59 6.54 36.91
CA LEU A 19 -0.31 7.35 37.73
C LEU A 19 0.03 8.84 37.67
N LEU A 20 1.32 9.19 37.62
CA LEU A 20 1.75 10.58 37.41
C LEU A 20 1.31 11.12 36.05
N ILE A 21 1.47 10.32 34.99
CA ILE A 21 1.02 10.67 33.63
C ILE A 21 -0.50 10.84 33.59
N LEU A 22 -1.26 9.92 34.21
CA LEU A 22 -2.72 10.03 34.32
C LEU A 22 -3.12 11.33 35.03
N GLN A 23 -2.49 11.62 36.17
CA GLN A 23 -2.77 12.84 36.92
C GLN A 23 -2.50 14.09 36.09
N GLN A 24 -1.35 14.15 35.41
CA GLN A 24 -1.01 15.30 34.56
C GLN A 24 -1.98 15.43 33.38
N SER A 25 -2.38 14.32 32.76
CA SER A 25 -3.32 14.30 31.64
C SER A 25 -4.73 14.75 32.04
N ILE A 26 -5.17 14.46 33.27
CA ILE A 26 -6.40 15.00 33.85
C ILE A 26 -6.27 16.50 34.09
N LYS A 27 -5.16 16.96 34.69
CA LYS A 27 -4.90 18.40 34.93
C LYS A 27 -4.85 19.21 33.64
N ASP A 28 -4.26 18.66 32.59
CA ASP A 28 -4.18 19.27 31.26
C ASP A 28 -5.53 19.24 30.51
N GLY A 29 -6.55 18.57 31.04
CA GLY A 29 -7.86 18.42 30.39
C GLY A 29 -7.87 17.47 29.18
N LYS A 30 -6.80 16.69 28.97
CA LYS A 30 -6.69 15.67 27.91
C LYS A 30 -7.59 14.47 28.18
N VAL A 31 -7.83 14.19 29.47
CA VAL A 31 -8.73 13.13 29.94
C VAL A 31 -10.02 13.78 30.44
N LYS A 32 -11.14 13.44 29.80
CA LYS A 32 -12.48 13.87 30.22
C LYS A 32 -13.26 12.67 30.72
N ILE A 33 -13.67 12.71 31.98
CA ILE A 33 -14.44 11.64 32.61
C ILE A 33 -15.88 12.10 32.71
N HIS A 34 -16.79 11.34 32.11
CA HIS A 34 -18.23 11.63 32.22
C HIS A 34 -18.71 11.43 33.66
N GLU A 35 -19.66 12.28 34.07
CA GLU A 35 -20.33 12.15 35.37
C GLU A 35 -21.07 10.80 35.47
N GLY A 36 -21.09 10.23 36.68
CA GLY A 36 -21.74 8.94 36.96
C GLY A 36 -20.88 7.70 36.69
N LEU A 37 -19.68 7.84 36.12
CA LEU A 37 -18.74 6.72 35.99
C LEU A 37 -18.06 6.40 37.33
N LYS A 38 -18.02 5.11 37.70
CA LYS A 38 -17.40 4.60 38.95
C LYS A 38 -15.94 5.00 39.13
N ILE A 39 -15.21 5.22 38.02
CA ILE A 39 -13.82 5.67 38.03
C ILE A 39 -13.63 7.00 38.78
N ASN A 40 -14.66 7.87 38.83
CA ASN A 40 -14.59 9.13 39.57
C ASN A 40 -14.40 8.91 41.08
N ASP A 41 -15.08 7.91 41.64
CA ASP A 41 -14.97 7.57 43.06
C ASP A 41 -13.62 6.91 43.33
N SER A 42 -13.17 6.02 42.43
CA SER A 42 -11.85 5.39 42.50
C SER A 42 -10.71 6.41 42.46
N LEU A 43 -10.78 7.42 41.59
CA LEU A 43 -9.76 8.48 41.51
C LEU A 43 -9.72 9.35 42.77
N LYS A 44 -10.87 9.61 43.41
CA LYS A 44 -10.93 10.35 44.68
C LYS A 44 -10.37 9.54 45.86
N ALA A 45 -10.37 8.21 45.77
CA ALA A 45 -9.86 7.34 46.81
C ALA A 45 -8.33 7.22 46.83
N VAL A 46 -7.64 7.63 45.75
CA VAL A 46 -6.17 7.62 45.65
C VAL A 46 -5.56 8.61 46.65
N LYS A 47 -4.61 8.15 47.46
CA LYS A 47 -3.92 8.95 48.49
C LYS A 47 -2.41 9.01 48.26
N TYR A 48 -1.79 9.95 48.96
CA TYR A 48 -0.33 10.09 49.01
C TYR A 48 0.22 9.50 50.31
N GLY A 49 1.37 8.84 50.20
CA GLY A 49 2.15 8.34 51.31
C GLY A 49 2.91 9.45 52.04
N VAL A 50 3.61 9.06 53.11
CA VAL A 50 4.44 9.97 53.93
C VAL A 50 5.69 10.47 53.20
N ASP A 51 6.10 9.77 52.15
CA ASP A 51 7.18 10.11 51.23
C ASP A 51 6.76 11.13 50.15
N GLY A 52 5.47 11.48 50.09
CA GLY A 52 4.91 12.36 49.07
C GLY A 52 4.61 11.66 47.74
N GLU A 53 4.84 10.36 47.63
CA GLU A 53 4.48 9.56 46.46
C GLU A 53 3.06 8.98 46.59
N ILE A 54 2.52 8.42 45.50
CA ILE A 54 1.18 7.82 45.51
C ILE A 54 1.23 6.50 46.28
N ASP A 55 0.34 6.33 47.28
CA ASP A 55 0.18 5.08 48.01
C ASP A 55 -0.54 4.06 47.12
N LEU A 56 0.24 3.11 46.58
CA LEU A 56 -0.24 2.10 45.63
C LEU A 56 -1.33 1.19 46.20
N ASN A 57 -1.44 1.06 47.54
CA ASN A 57 -2.49 0.27 48.19
C ASN A 57 -3.87 0.93 48.07
N THR A 58 -3.92 2.23 47.78
CA THR A 58 -5.15 2.99 47.58
C THR A 58 -5.62 3.04 46.12
N VAL A 59 -4.81 2.47 45.21
CA VAL A 59 -5.06 2.50 43.77
C VAL A 59 -5.71 1.19 43.34
N ASP A 60 -7.02 1.26 43.03
CA ASP A 60 -7.79 0.10 42.57
C ASP A 60 -7.51 -0.28 41.10
N GLY A 61 -8.11 -1.40 40.67
CA GLY A 61 -7.95 -1.91 39.30
C GLY A 61 -8.43 -0.95 38.21
N LEU A 62 -9.47 -0.15 38.47
CA LEU A 62 -10.02 0.79 37.48
C LEU A 62 -9.02 1.91 37.20
N VAL A 63 -8.41 2.49 38.24
CA VAL A 63 -7.39 3.53 38.09
C VAL A 63 -6.14 2.96 37.43
N ARG A 64 -5.72 1.73 37.79
CA ARG A 64 -4.57 1.06 37.15
C ARG A 64 -4.78 0.86 35.64
N SER A 65 -5.94 0.36 35.23
CA SER A 65 -6.28 0.16 33.81
C SER A 65 -6.36 1.48 33.06
N MET A 66 -6.95 2.51 33.66
CA MET A 66 -7.02 3.84 33.05
C MET A 66 -5.62 4.47 32.92
N ALA A 67 -4.79 4.35 33.96
CA ALA A 67 -3.43 4.86 33.95
C ALA A 67 -2.58 4.16 32.89
N LEU A 68 -2.75 2.84 32.70
CA LEU A 68 -2.14 2.11 31.60
C LEU A 68 -2.55 2.71 30.25
N ALA A 69 -3.86 2.79 29.96
CA ALA A 69 -4.35 3.29 28.67
C ALA A 69 -3.91 4.74 28.37
N VAL A 70 -3.96 5.63 29.37
CA VAL A 70 -3.52 7.03 29.21
C VAL A 70 -2.01 7.12 29.02
N THR A 71 -1.24 6.23 29.65
CA THR A 71 0.21 6.17 29.44
C THR A 71 0.56 5.70 28.04
N GLU A 72 -0.11 4.68 27.51
CA GLU A 72 0.09 4.25 26.13
C GLU A 72 -0.17 5.40 25.14
N LEU A 73 -1.27 6.15 25.32
CA LEU A 73 -1.55 7.32 24.49
C LEU A 73 -0.51 8.43 24.64
N HIS A 74 -0.05 8.69 25.87
CA HIS A 74 0.99 9.68 26.13
C HIS A 74 2.31 9.30 25.46
N ASP A 75 2.77 8.06 25.67
CA ASP A 75 4.04 7.56 25.16
C ASP A 75 4.04 7.55 23.63
N ARG A 76 2.91 7.19 22.99
CA ARG A 76 2.73 7.32 21.53
C ARG A 76 2.89 8.76 21.04
N GLU A 77 2.32 9.75 21.74
CA GLU A 77 2.48 11.15 21.37
C GLU A 77 3.91 11.65 21.56
N GLU A 78 4.60 11.24 22.63
CA GLU A 78 6.02 11.60 22.84
C GLU A 78 6.93 10.97 21.78
N LEU A 79 6.70 9.71 21.41
CA LEU A 79 7.41 9.03 20.32
C LEU A 79 7.24 9.76 18.97
N LYS A 80 6.01 10.16 18.64
CA LYS A 80 5.72 10.93 17.41
C LYS A 80 6.39 12.31 17.39
N LYS A 81 6.61 12.94 18.55
CA LYS A 81 7.34 14.21 18.66
C LYS A 81 8.85 14.03 18.54
N ALA A 82 9.37 12.88 18.95
CA ALA A 82 10.80 12.59 18.89
C ALA A 82 11.31 12.49 17.44
N CYS A 83 10.50 11.93 16.53
CA CYS A 83 10.81 11.87 15.11
C CYS A 83 9.53 11.89 14.27
N SER A 84 9.48 12.77 13.26
CA SER A 84 8.36 12.83 12.32
C SER A 84 8.44 11.71 11.28
N LEU A 85 7.27 11.26 10.79
CA LEU A 85 7.24 10.27 9.70
C LEU A 85 8.02 10.73 8.47
N ALA A 86 7.96 12.02 8.12
CA ALA A 86 8.70 12.58 7.00
C ALA A 86 10.21 12.45 7.17
N GLU A 87 10.75 12.70 8.37
CA GLU A 87 12.18 12.52 8.66
C GLU A 87 12.59 11.05 8.53
N ILE A 88 11.77 10.12 9.02
CA ILE A 88 12.02 8.67 8.88
C ILE A 88 12.07 8.27 7.40
N GLN A 89 11.06 8.66 6.61
CA GLN A 89 11.00 8.32 5.18
C GLN A 89 12.16 8.95 4.40
N ASN A 90 12.48 10.22 4.65
CA ASN A 90 13.63 10.87 4.01
C ASN A 90 14.95 10.22 4.38
N SER A 91 15.14 9.83 5.63
CA SER A 91 16.33 9.13 6.10
C SER A 91 16.47 7.75 5.43
N TYR A 92 15.37 6.98 5.37
CA TYR A 92 15.31 5.71 4.67
C TYR A 92 15.75 5.84 3.20
N PHE A 93 15.12 6.75 2.45
CA PHE A 93 15.48 6.96 1.05
C PHE A 93 16.89 7.52 0.87
N LYS A 94 17.40 8.32 1.81
CA LYS A 94 18.78 8.82 1.79
C LYS A 94 19.81 7.69 1.90
N ILE A 95 19.54 6.69 2.74
CA ILE A 95 20.37 5.47 2.84
C ILE A 95 20.41 4.77 1.49
N LEU A 96 19.25 4.59 0.84
CA LEU A 96 19.17 3.94 -0.47
C LEU A 96 19.88 4.72 -1.57
N GLU A 97 19.70 6.03 -1.65
CA GLU A 97 20.37 6.86 -2.65
C GLU A 97 21.89 6.84 -2.50
N THR A 98 22.37 6.86 -1.25
CA THR A 98 23.81 6.83 -0.96
C THR A 98 24.46 5.54 -1.47
N ASN A 99 23.73 4.43 -1.44
CA ASN A 99 24.23 3.13 -1.88
C ASN A 99 23.93 2.81 -3.36
N PHE A 100 22.85 3.34 -3.94
CA PHE A 100 22.32 2.87 -5.23
C PHE A 100 22.02 3.94 -6.29
N SER A 101 22.22 5.23 -6.00
CA SER A 101 21.93 6.31 -6.96
C SER A 101 22.59 6.08 -8.33
N HIS A 102 23.85 5.65 -8.35
CA HIS A 102 24.55 5.36 -9.61
C HIS A 102 23.84 4.30 -10.46
N PHE A 103 23.45 3.17 -9.85
CA PHE A 103 22.71 2.11 -10.54
C PHE A 103 21.34 2.61 -11.02
N TYR A 104 20.66 3.41 -10.20
CA TYR A 104 19.35 3.96 -10.51
C TYR A 104 19.41 4.93 -11.70
N ASP A 105 20.39 5.83 -11.71
CA ASP A 105 20.59 6.78 -12.81
C ASP A 105 20.92 6.06 -14.11
N LEU A 106 21.76 5.02 -14.06
CA LEU A 106 22.05 4.17 -15.22
C LEU A 106 20.80 3.44 -15.72
N MET A 107 19.99 2.88 -14.83
CA MET A 107 18.74 2.23 -15.19
C MET A 107 17.81 3.22 -15.91
N LYS A 108 17.62 4.42 -15.35
CA LYS A 108 16.76 5.47 -15.93
C LYS A 108 17.29 5.97 -17.27
N LYS A 109 18.60 6.23 -17.37
CA LYS A 109 19.27 6.68 -18.60
C LYS A 109 19.08 5.68 -19.75
N ASN A 110 19.16 4.39 -19.44
CA ASN A 110 19.02 3.31 -20.42
C ASN A 110 17.58 2.81 -20.59
N LYS A 111 16.60 3.41 -19.90
CA LYS A 111 15.17 3.02 -19.91
C LYS A 111 14.95 1.55 -19.57
N LEU A 112 15.74 1.02 -18.65
CA LEU A 112 15.64 -0.37 -18.18
C LEU A 112 14.58 -0.48 -17.08
N THR A 113 13.98 -1.65 -16.95
CA THR A 113 13.17 -1.99 -15.77
C THR A 113 14.10 -2.43 -14.62
N PRO A 114 13.65 -2.36 -13.35
CA PRO A 114 14.38 -2.93 -12.22
C PRO A 114 14.78 -4.39 -12.42
N HIS A 115 13.90 -5.20 -13.03
CA HIS A 115 14.18 -6.60 -13.35
C HIS A 115 15.32 -6.74 -14.35
N THR A 116 15.26 -6.00 -15.46
CA THR A 116 16.30 -6.04 -16.49
C THR A 116 17.65 -5.55 -15.95
N ALA A 117 17.66 -4.47 -15.16
CA ALA A 117 18.88 -3.96 -14.53
C ALA A 117 19.50 -4.98 -13.57
N ALA A 118 18.66 -5.68 -12.79
CA ALA A 118 19.12 -6.73 -11.88
C ALA A 118 19.70 -7.94 -12.63
N LEU A 119 19.07 -8.39 -13.72
CA LEU A 119 19.58 -9.49 -14.55
C LEU A 119 20.98 -9.19 -15.09
N TYR A 120 21.20 -7.97 -15.60
CA TYR A 120 22.52 -7.56 -16.09
C TYR A 120 23.62 -7.66 -15.02
N VAL A 121 23.28 -7.38 -13.76
CA VAL A 121 24.22 -7.50 -12.65
C VAL A 121 24.44 -8.97 -12.28
N SER A 122 23.38 -9.76 -12.15
CA SER A 122 23.47 -11.15 -11.71
C SER A 122 24.18 -12.08 -12.70
N GLU A 123 24.15 -11.74 -13.99
CA GLU A 123 24.84 -12.52 -15.05
C GLU A 123 26.34 -12.19 -15.14
N ASN A 124 26.82 -11.16 -14.45
CA ASN A 124 28.24 -10.77 -14.44
C ASN A 124 28.91 -11.16 -13.11
N ALA A 125 29.78 -12.16 -13.14
CA ALA A 125 30.44 -12.68 -11.95
C ALA A 125 31.22 -11.63 -11.13
N GLN A 126 31.87 -10.67 -11.79
CA GLN A 126 32.60 -9.59 -11.10
C GLN A 126 31.62 -8.63 -10.41
N ALA A 127 30.54 -8.25 -11.10
CA ALA A 127 29.50 -7.40 -10.53
C ALA A 127 28.79 -8.08 -9.35
N VAL A 128 28.53 -9.38 -9.43
CA VAL A 128 27.97 -10.18 -8.32
C VAL A 128 28.87 -10.10 -7.08
N ILE A 129 30.19 -10.27 -7.23
CA ILE A 129 31.13 -10.18 -6.11
C ILE A 129 31.10 -8.77 -5.49
N GLU A 130 31.19 -7.73 -6.32
CA GLU A 130 31.22 -6.34 -5.84
C GLU A 130 29.93 -5.94 -5.12
N VAL A 131 28.77 -6.28 -5.69
CA VAL A 131 27.45 -5.94 -5.15
C VAL A 131 27.16 -6.72 -3.88
N THR A 132 27.55 -8.00 -3.80
CA THR A 132 27.28 -8.83 -2.62
C THR A 132 28.27 -8.61 -1.48
N ALA A 133 29.46 -8.03 -1.74
CA ALA A 133 30.49 -7.80 -0.74
C ALA A 133 30.01 -6.99 0.49
N LYS A 134 29.11 -6.03 0.28
CA LYS A 134 28.55 -5.17 1.34
C LYS A 134 27.11 -5.50 1.73
N LEU A 135 26.53 -6.56 1.16
CA LEU A 135 25.14 -6.92 1.38
C LEU A 135 24.82 -7.09 2.85
N LYS A 136 25.66 -7.83 3.59
CA LYS A 136 25.43 -8.08 5.02
C LYS A 136 25.46 -6.79 5.85
N GLU A 137 26.48 -5.96 5.66
CA GLU A 137 26.63 -4.67 6.36
C GLU A 137 25.43 -3.76 6.11
N PHE A 138 24.97 -3.69 4.85
CA PHE A 138 23.79 -2.94 4.49
C PHE A 138 22.50 -3.47 5.14
N LEU A 139 22.30 -4.78 5.15
CA LEU A 139 21.13 -5.41 5.77
C LEU A 139 21.12 -5.23 7.30
N ASP A 140 22.27 -5.38 7.95
CA ASP A 140 22.41 -5.15 9.39
C ASP A 140 22.08 -3.69 9.73
N TYR A 141 22.60 -2.74 8.97
CA TYR A 141 22.31 -1.32 9.16
C TYR A 141 20.82 -0.98 8.95
N LEU A 142 20.17 -1.53 7.92
CA LEU A 142 18.73 -1.36 7.72
C LEU A 142 17.91 -1.99 8.86
N LYS A 143 18.35 -3.13 9.38
CA LYS A 143 17.68 -3.78 10.52
C LYS A 143 17.76 -2.90 11.76
N ASP A 144 18.92 -2.32 12.05
CA ASP A 144 19.10 -1.41 13.18
C ASP A 144 18.26 -0.14 13.01
N PHE A 145 18.26 0.47 11.82
CA PHE A 145 17.39 1.60 11.48
C PHE A 145 15.91 1.32 11.80
N TRP A 146 15.41 0.14 11.40
CA TRP A 146 14.01 -0.23 11.62
C TRP A 146 13.71 -0.71 13.05
N ASN A 147 14.68 -1.26 13.78
CA ASN A 147 14.54 -1.55 15.20
C ASN A 147 14.37 -0.26 16.02
N GLU A 148 15.07 0.81 15.64
CA GLU A 148 15.00 2.10 16.33
C GLU A 148 13.77 2.93 15.95
N LEU A 149 13.42 2.96 14.66
CA LEU A 149 12.42 3.91 14.13
C LEU A 149 11.13 3.25 13.63
N GLY A 150 11.10 1.92 13.50
CA GLY A 150 9.98 1.18 12.94
C GLY A 150 8.69 1.40 13.72
N GLU A 151 8.73 1.28 15.05
CA GLU A 151 7.55 1.51 15.90
C GLU A 151 7.00 2.93 15.75
N ILE A 152 7.87 3.95 15.76
CA ILE A 152 7.47 5.36 15.58
C ILE A 152 6.77 5.54 14.22
N ALA A 153 7.32 4.96 13.16
CA ALA A 153 6.71 5.01 11.83
C ALA A 153 5.34 4.33 11.80
N TYR A 154 5.19 3.17 12.44
CA TYR A 154 3.91 2.48 12.57
C TYR A 154 2.87 3.30 13.32
N ILE A 155 3.24 3.90 14.46
CA ILE A 155 2.35 4.76 15.27
C ILE A 155 1.84 5.93 14.44
N HIS A 156 2.71 6.63 13.70
CA HIS A 156 2.30 7.72 12.82
C HIS A 156 1.25 7.27 11.80
N VAL A 157 1.48 6.13 11.14
CA VAL A 157 0.57 5.63 10.09
C VAL A 157 -0.73 5.07 10.67
N GLU A 158 -0.69 4.39 11.81
CA GLU A 158 -1.84 3.86 12.51
C GLU A 158 -2.82 4.99 12.88
N ASP A 159 -2.29 6.09 13.43
CA ASP A 159 -3.06 7.25 13.90
C ASP A 159 -3.64 8.12 12.76
N MET A 160 -3.33 7.83 11.49
CA MET A 160 -3.95 8.47 10.32
C MET A 160 -5.38 7.96 10.07
N HIS A 161 -6.28 8.11 11.04
CA HIS A 161 -7.62 7.51 11.01
C HIS A 161 -8.55 8.07 9.92
N LYS A 162 -8.27 9.27 9.39
CA LYS A 162 -9.08 9.91 8.33
C LYS A 162 -8.65 9.52 6.92
N ASN A 163 -7.54 8.79 6.79
CA ASN A 163 -6.94 8.48 5.50
C ASN A 163 -7.43 7.11 5.02
N ILE A 164 -7.72 7.01 3.72
CA ILE A 164 -7.88 5.69 3.10
C ILE A 164 -6.49 5.12 2.86
N LYS A 165 -6.13 4.07 3.61
CA LYS A 165 -4.82 3.43 3.55
C LYS A 165 -4.87 2.17 2.69
N GLY A 166 -3.89 2.00 1.82
CA GLY A 166 -3.72 0.81 1.00
C GLY A 166 -2.48 0.04 1.41
N ILE A 167 -2.61 -1.19 1.89
CA ILE A 167 -1.49 -1.99 2.38
C ILE A 167 -1.05 -2.97 1.32
N PHE A 168 0.16 -2.82 0.80
CA PHE A 168 0.68 -3.78 -0.18
C PHE A 168 1.11 -5.09 0.49
N GLY A 169 0.75 -6.20 -0.16
CA GLY A 169 1.27 -7.52 0.19
C GLY A 169 0.98 -8.55 -0.88
N GLY A 170 1.11 -9.84 -0.51
CA GLY A 170 0.96 -10.95 -1.46
C GLY A 170 2.21 -11.23 -2.30
N ASP A 171 3.23 -10.37 -2.25
CA ASP A 171 4.52 -10.55 -2.90
C ASP A 171 5.62 -9.81 -2.11
N LEU A 172 6.89 -9.99 -2.46
CA LEU A 172 8.04 -9.36 -1.81
C LEU A 172 8.00 -7.83 -1.95
N PHE A 173 7.55 -7.33 -3.11
CA PHE A 173 7.42 -5.91 -3.41
C PHE A 173 6.52 -5.72 -4.66
N PRO A 174 5.94 -4.53 -4.92
CA PRO A 174 5.16 -4.31 -6.14
C PRO A 174 5.89 -4.67 -7.43
N ALA A 175 5.12 -4.95 -8.48
CA ALA A 175 5.64 -5.29 -9.80
C ALA A 175 6.66 -4.24 -10.29
N HIS A 176 7.67 -4.68 -11.03
CA HIS A 176 8.81 -3.83 -11.41
C HIS A 176 8.54 -2.95 -12.64
N ASP A 177 7.59 -3.34 -13.46
CA ASP A 177 7.20 -2.69 -14.72
C ASP A 177 6.08 -1.66 -14.57
N GLU A 178 5.40 -1.66 -13.43
CA GLU A 178 4.29 -0.75 -13.14
C GLU A 178 4.44 -0.13 -11.75
N ASN A 179 4.19 1.18 -11.63
CA ASN A 179 4.19 1.85 -10.33
C ASN A 179 2.79 1.70 -9.69
N LEU A 180 2.72 1.03 -8.53
CA LEU A 180 1.48 0.74 -7.81
C LEU A 180 0.69 2.02 -7.47
N ALA A 181 1.40 3.10 -7.14
CA ALA A 181 0.77 4.38 -6.84
C ALA A 181 0.05 4.97 -8.05
N SER A 182 0.49 4.66 -9.26
CA SER A 182 -0.21 5.06 -10.49
C SER A 182 -1.63 4.50 -10.54
N LYS A 183 -1.78 3.21 -10.20
CA LYS A 183 -3.05 2.47 -10.27
C LYS A 183 -4.05 2.92 -9.21
N CYS A 184 -3.60 2.91 -7.96
CA CYS A 184 -4.48 3.06 -6.79
C CYS A 184 -4.45 4.47 -6.20
N GLY A 185 -3.42 5.27 -6.51
CA GLY A 185 -3.17 6.57 -5.91
C GLY A 185 -4.12 7.68 -6.37
N ILE A 186 -5.08 7.41 -7.25
CA ILE A 186 -6.22 8.31 -7.50
C ILE A 186 -7.37 8.12 -6.50
N TYR A 187 -7.33 7.04 -5.71
CA TYR A 187 -8.35 6.70 -4.71
C TYR A 187 -7.78 6.64 -3.29
N ILE A 188 -6.71 5.84 -3.10
CA ILE A 188 -6.02 5.63 -1.82
C ILE A 188 -5.24 6.86 -1.41
N ASP A 189 -5.36 7.32 -0.16
CA ASP A 189 -4.55 8.43 0.37
C ASP A 189 -3.08 8.09 0.53
N THR A 190 -2.82 6.99 1.23
CA THR A 190 -1.48 6.57 1.60
C THR A 190 -1.32 5.09 1.26
N ILE A 191 -0.38 4.80 0.36
CA ILE A 191 0.00 3.44 0.00
C ILE A 191 1.18 3.04 0.89
N ILE A 192 0.98 1.98 1.66
CA ILE A 192 1.99 1.43 2.55
C ILE A 192 2.68 0.28 1.84
N LEU A 193 3.98 0.41 1.66
CA LEU A 193 4.85 -0.57 1.05
C LEU A 193 5.73 -1.22 2.12
N PRO A 194 6.00 -2.52 2.04
CA PRO A 194 6.97 -3.17 2.91
C PRO A 194 8.39 -2.71 2.53
N ASP A 195 9.31 -2.71 3.47
CA ASP A 195 10.73 -2.70 3.16
C ASP A 195 11.09 -4.00 2.40
N PRO A 196 11.50 -3.91 1.12
CA PRO A 196 11.72 -5.10 0.30
C PRO A 196 12.97 -5.90 0.71
N PHE A 197 13.94 -5.26 1.38
CA PHE A 197 15.16 -5.90 1.83
C PHE A 197 14.90 -6.75 3.07
N LEU A 198 14.19 -6.19 4.06
CA LEU A 198 13.79 -6.94 5.25
C LEU A 198 12.83 -8.08 4.90
N ARG A 199 11.85 -7.84 4.02
CA ARG A 199 10.91 -8.88 3.58
C ARG A 199 11.63 -10.07 2.90
N SER A 200 12.78 -9.80 2.29
CA SER A 200 13.56 -10.77 1.52
C SER A 200 14.78 -11.33 2.28
N LEU A 201 14.91 -11.13 3.60
CA LEU A 201 16.07 -11.64 4.38
C LEU A 201 16.31 -13.13 4.17
N HIS A 202 15.25 -13.94 4.14
CA HIS A 202 15.35 -15.38 3.94
C HIS A 202 15.96 -15.77 2.58
N ILE A 203 15.79 -14.94 1.54
CA ILE A 203 16.43 -15.09 0.23
C ILE A 203 17.90 -14.75 0.36
N PHE A 204 18.24 -13.61 0.97
CA PHE A 204 19.63 -13.19 1.16
C PHE A 204 20.43 -14.15 2.04
N GLU A 205 19.80 -14.88 2.95
CA GLU A 205 20.45 -15.89 3.79
C GLU A 205 20.75 -17.18 3.02
N LYS A 206 19.81 -17.65 2.20
CA LYS A 206 19.80 -19.03 1.69
C LYS A 206 20.13 -19.18 0.19
N SER A 207 19.97 -18.12 -0.59
CA SER A 207 20.15 -18.18 -2.04
C SER A 207 21.62 -18.16 -2.47
N PRO A 208 21.95 -18.61 -3.70
CA PRO A 208 23.27 -18.42 -4.32
C PRO A 208 23.62 -16.93 -4.53
N PRO A 209 24.91 -16.56 -4.65
CA PRO A 209 25.36 -15.17 -4.75
C PRO A 209 24.73 -14.35 -5.90
N ASP A 210 24.54 -14.96 -7.06
CA ASP A 210 23.91 -14.34 -8.24
C ASP A 210 22.44 -14.00 -7.98
N GLU A 211 21.69 -14.89 -7.32
CA GLU A 211 20.31 -14.62 -6.92
C GLU A 211 20.24 -13.55 -5.82
N LYS A 212 21.19 -13.54 -4.86
CA LYS A 212 21.29 -12.45 -3.89
C LYS A 212 21.53 -11.11 -4.58
N ALA A 213 22.47 -11.04 -5.52
CA ALA A 213 22.76 -9.84 -6.29
C ALA A 213 21.54 -9.37 -7.09
N TYR A 214 20.84 -10.30 -7.74
CA TYR A 214 19.61 -10.04 -8.48
C TYR A 214 18.56 -9.35 -7.58
N TYR A 215 18.17 -9.98 -6.47
CA TYR A 215 17.14 -9.39 -5.60
C TYR A 215 17.60 -8.08 -4.96
N PHE A 216 18.88 -7.98 -4.60
CA PHE A 216 19.43 -6.78 -4.00
C PHE A 216 19.31 -5.56 -4.92
N ILE A 217 19.73 -5.69 -6.18
CA ILE A 217 19.61 -4.63 -7.18
C ILE A 217 18.15 -4.42 -7.58
N LYS A 218 17.38 -5.49 -7.81
CA LYS A 218 15.96 -5.38 -8.20
C LYS A 218 15.18 -4.57 -7.17
N HIS A 219 15.36 -4.88 -5.88
CA HIS A 219 14.68 -4.19 -4.80
C HIS A 219 15.10 -2.72 -4.70
N ALA A 220 16.41 -2.44 -4.72
CA ALA A 220 16.94 -1.07 -4.71
C ALA A 220 16.39 -0.22 -5.86
N MET A 221 16.42 -0.76 -7.08
CA MET A 221 15.93 -0.06 -8.26
C MET A 221 14.43 0.19 -8.19
N ASN A 222 13.66 -0.78 -7.68
CA ASN A 222 12.21 -0.69 -7.64
C ASN A 222 11.73 0.29 -6.56
N ILE A 223 12.23 0.20 -5.32
CA ILE A 223 11.84 1.10 -4.22
C ILE A 223 12.18 2.55 -4.54
N LEU A 224 13.33 2.84 -5.18
CA LEU A 224 13.75 4.19 -5.55
C LEU A 224 12.78 4.88 -6.54
N GLN A 225 11.97 4.12 -7.28
CA GLN A 225 10.90 4.68 -8.12
C GLN A 225 9.81 5.39 -7.31
N TYR A 226 9.69 5.09 -6.02
CA TYR A 226 8.68 5.67 -5.13
C TYR A 226 9.21 6.86 -4.32
N LYS A 227 10.51 7.19 -4.41
CA LYS A 227 11.14 8.26 -3.62
C LYS A 227 10.38 9.58 -3.72
N ASP A 228 10.09 10.03 -4.93
CA ASP A 228 9.40 11.31 -5.14
C ASP A 228 8.00 11.35 -4.53
N LEU A 229 7.32 10.21 -4.40
CA LEU A 229 6.00 10.12 -3.77
C LEU A 229 6.08 9.99 -2.24
N ALA A 230 7.11 9.32 -1.73
CA ALA A 230 7.31 9.11 -0.31
C ALA A 230 7.91 10.34 0.40
N CYS A 231 8.78 11.09 -0.29
CA CYS A 231 9.50 12.24 0.25
C CYS A 231 8.84 13.59 -0.10
N THR A 232 7.72 13.61 -0.82
CA THR A 232 7.06 14.88 -1.19
C THR A 232 6.36 15.52 0.01
N GLU A 233 6.54 16.84 0.14
CA GLU A 233 5.87 17.63 1.16
C GLU A 233 4.40 17.88 0.78
N VAL A 234 3.55 17.01 1.28
CA VAL A 234 2.09 17.08 1.21
C VAL A 234 1.51 16.79 2.59
N GLY A 235 0.33 17.33 2.91
CA GLY A 235 -0.27 17.17 4.24
C GLY A 235 -0.56 15.71 4.64
N ILE A 236 -0.81 14.84 3.65
CA ILE A 236 -1.00 13.40 3.82
C ILE A 236 -0.01 12.68 2.89
N PRO A 237 0.90 11.83 3.40
CA PRO A 237 1.90 11.16 2.58
C PRO A 237 1.23 10.22 1.57
N ILE A 238 1.72 10.24 0.32
CA ILE A 238 1.16 9.40 -0.76
C ILE A 238 1.68 7.96 -0.64
N VAL A 239 2.96 7.81 -0.34
CA VAL A 239 3.61 6.51 -0.14
C VAL A 239 4.35 6.53 1.19
N VAL A 240 4.28 5.43 1.93
CA VAL A 240 5.05 5.21 3.15
C VAL A 240 5.67 3.82 3.09
N VAL A 241 6.95 3.71 3.38
CA VAL A 241 7.66 2.44 3.55
C VAL A 241 7.69 2.10 5.02
N LEU A 242 7.26 0.88 5.37
CA LEU A 242 7.31 0.35 6.73
C LEU A 242 8.04 -1.01 6.74
N PRO A 243 8.72 -1.36 7.84
CA PRO A 243 9.27 -2.69 7.99
C PRO A 243 8.15 -3.70 8.18
N ASP A 244 8.35 -4.94 7.73
CA ASP A 244 7.47 -6.03 8.12
C ASP A 244 7.77 -6.42 9.58
N ILE A 245 6.85 -6.14 10.51
CA ILE A 245 7.07 -6.41 11.94
C ILE A 245 7.37 -7.89 12.19
N SER A 246 6.75 -8.80 11.45
CA SER A 246 7.04 -10.25 11.53
C SER A 246 8.46 -10.65 11.12
N VAL A 247 9.24 -9.74 10.54
CA VAL A 247 10.67 -9.94 10.29
C VAL A 247 11.50 -9.54 11.51
N LEU A 248 11.01 -8.56 12.29
CA LEU A 248 11.64 -8.07 13.51
C LEU A 248 11.24 -8.89 14.74
N GLU A 249 10.00 -9.39 14.77
CA GLU A 249 9.39 -10.12 15.89
C GLU A 249 9.06 -11.57 15.50
N VAL A 250 9.68 -12.52 16.20
CA VAL A 250 9.56 -13.96 15.89
C VAL A 250 8.18 -14.49 16.24
N GLU A 251 7.59 -14.00 17.33
CA GLU A 251 6.29 -14.39 17.84
C GLU A 251 5.19 -14.04 16.83
N GLU A 252 5.27 -12.88 16.19
CA GLU A 252 4.30 -12.45 15.19
C GLU A 252 4.36 -13.35 13.93
N LYS A 253 5.57 -13.70 13.49
CA LYS A 253 5.76 -14.67 12.40
C LYS A 253 5.16 -16.04 12.71
N GLN A 254 5.39 -16.55 13.92
CA GLN A 254 4.82 -17.82 14.36
C GLN A 254 3.29 -17.78 14.42
N PHE A 255 2.73 -16.65 14.87
CA PHE A 255 1.30 -16.44 14.89
C PHE A 255 0.68 -16.50 13.48
N TYR A 256 1.26 -15.78 12.51
CA TYR A 256 0.80 -15.82 11.11
C TYR A 256 0.90 -17.21 10.49
N HIS A 257 1.98 -17.93 10.76
CA HIS A 257 2.14 -19.31 10.30
C HIS A 257 1.07 -20.24 10.88
N LYS A 258 0.75 -20.11 12.17
CA LYS A 258 -0.30 -20.91 12.82
C LYS A 258 -1.67 -20.66 12.20
N LEU A 259 -2.00 -19.42 11.87
CA LEU A 259 -3.23 -19.08 11.14
C LEU A 259 -3.22 -19.67 9.74
N GLY A 260 -2.10 -19.57 9.03
CA GLY A 260 -1.92 -20.18 7.71
C GLY A 260 -2.11 -21.70 7.70
N GLN A 261 -1.64 -22.40 8.74
CA GLN A 261 -1.89 -23.84 8.91
C GLN A 261 -3.38 -24.14 9.07
N ALA A 262 -4.10 -23.38 9.90
CA ALA A 262 -5.54 -23.58 10.10
C ALA A 262 -6.33 -23.38 8.80
N ASP A 263 -6.03 -22.32 8.04
CA ASP A 263 -6.68 -22.05 6.76
C ASP A 263 -6.25 -23.02 5.65
N SER A 264 -5.03 -23.57 5.72
CA SER A 264 -4.60 -24.61 4.80
C SER A 264 -5.42 -25.90 4.96
N LEU A 265 -5.93 -26.22 6.15
CA LEU A 265 -6.82 -27.38 6.31
C LEU A 265 -8.12 -27.20 5.52
N LYS A 266 -8.74 -26.01 5.62
CA LYS A 266 -9.93 -25.66 4.84
C LYS A 266 -9.64 -25.66 3.34
N HIS A 267 -8.49 -25.12 2.95
CA HIS A 267 -8.06 -25.11 1.55
C HIS A 267 -7.84 -26.52 1.00
N SER A 268 -7.09 -27.34 1.73
CA SER A 268 -6.80 -28.73 1.37
C SER A 268 -8.04 -29.60 1.34
N GLU A 269 -9.06 -29.31 2.17
CA GLU A 269 -10.35 -29.97 2.06
C GLU A 269 -11.03 -29.72 0.71
N LYS A 270 -11.02 -28.47 0.24
CA LYS A 270 -11.56 -28.13 -1.09
C LYS A 270 -10.71 -28.69 -2.21
N LEU A 271 -9.38 -28.68 -2.05
CA LEU A 271 -8.45 -29.17 -3.06
C LEU A 271 -8.57 -30.69 -3.25
N PHE A 272 -8.51 -31.46 -2.16
CA PHE A 272 -8.47 -32.93 -2.20
C PHE A 272 -9.84 -33.60 -2.01
N GLY A 273 -10.88 -32.83 -1.71
CA GLY A 273 -12.23 -33.36 -1.52
C GLY A 273 -12.38 -34.21 -0.26
N ARG A 274 -11.46 -34.05 0.71
CA ARG A 274 -11.42 -34.79 1.98
C ARG A 274 -11.09 -33.86 3.14
N SER A 275 -11.77 -33.99 4.26
CA SER A 275 -11.44 -33.21 5.46
C SER A 275 -10.16 -33.74 6.14
N PHE A 276 -9.48 -32.83 6.83
CA PHE A 276 -8.32 -33.12 7.68
C PHE A 276 -8.56 -32.55 9.07
N THR A 277 -8.26 -33.34 10.10
CA THR A 277 -8.50 -32.97 11.50
C THR A 277 -7.36 -32.14 12.09
N SER A 278 -6.14 -32.30 11.56
CA SER A 278 -4.97 -31.53 11.99
C SER A 278 -3.96 -31.33 10.86
N ILE A 279 -3.00 -30.42 11.08
CA ILE A 279 -1.92 -30.16 10.12
C ILE A 279 -0.97 -31.37 10.01
N GLU A 280 -0.81 -32.14 11.07
CA GLU A 280 -0.03 -33.38 11.09
C GLU A 280 -0.67 -34.43 10.16
N GLU A 281 -1.99 -34.61 10.21
CA GLU A 281 -2.70 -35.53 9.30
C GLU A 281 -2.52 -35.09 7.84
N LEU A 282 -2.65 -33.79 7.56
CA LEU A 282 -2.44 -33.25 6.22
C LEU A 282 -0.99 -33.43 5.74
N ILE A 283 -0.01 -33.27 6.64
CA ILE A 283 1.40 -33.54 6.37
C ILE A 283 1.61 -35.01 5.98
N GLU A 284 1.13 -35.94 6.81
CA GLU A 284 1.26 -37.39 6.56
C GLU A 284 0.61 -37.78 5.23
N PHE A 285 -0.61 -37.28 4.96
CA PHE A 285 -1.27 -37.49 3.68
C PHE A 285 -0.43 -36.95 2.51
N SER A 286 0.08 -35.72 2.63
CA SER A 286 0.89 -35.08 1.57
C SER A 286 2.17 -35.86 1.29
N GLU A 287 2.78 -36.49 2.29
CA GLU A 287 3.97 -37.33 2.10
C GLU A 287 3.69 -38.56 1.23
N THR A 288 2.47 -39.12 1.30
CA THR A 288 2.08 -40.27 0.46
C THR A 288 1.95 -39.94 -1.03
N LEU A 289 1.84 -38.64 -1.38
CA LEU A 289 1.77 -38.15 -2.75
C LEU A 289 3.19 -37.94 -3.34
N ASP A 290 3.99 -38.99 -3.27
CA ASP A 290 5.41 -39.02 -3.62
C ASP A 290 5.70 -39.03 -5.14
N THR A 291 4.70 -39.29 -5.97
CA THR A 291 4.78 -39.19 -7.43
C THR A 291 3.82 -38.14 -7.98
N ILE A 292 4.14 -37.60 -9.16
CA ILE A 292 3.28 -36.61 -9.85
C ILE A 292 1.91 -37.21 -10.14
N GLU A 293 1.87 -38.46 -10.62
CA GLU A 293 0.63 -39.17 -10.92
C GLU A 293 -0.26 -39.32 -9.69
N ARG A 294 0.30 -39.73 -8.54
CA ARG A 294 -0.43 -39.85 -7.28
C ARG A 294 -0.96 -38.51 -6.79
N ALA A 295 -0.15 -37.46 -6.89
CA ALA A 295 -0.57 -36.12 -6.48
C ALA A 295 -1.72 -35.60 -7.33
N VAL A 296 -1.63 -35.74 -8.66
CA VAL A 296 -2.68 -35.29 -9.59
C VAL A 296 -3.97 -36.08 -9.41
N GLU A 297 -3.90 -37.40 -9.19
CA GLU A 297 -5.08 -38.25 -8.97
C GLU A 297 -5.88 -37.86 -7.72
N GLN A 298 -5.23 -37.31 -6.70
CA GLN A 298 -5.90 -36.88 -5.47
C GLN A 298 -6.51 -35.47 -5.55
N ILE A 299 -6.21 -34.69 -6.60
CA ILE A 299 -6.78 -33.35 -6.78
C ILE A 299 -8.23 -33.48 -7.24
N SER A 300 -9.16 -33.06 -6.39
CA SER A 300 -10.60 -33.06 -6.69
C SER A 300 -11.07 -31.78 -7.38
N ASP A 301 -10.42 -30.65 -7.10
CA ASP A 301 -10.71 -29.34 -7.67
C ASP A 301 -9.41 -28.68 -8.16
N GLU A 302 -9.12 -28.84 -9.45
CA GLU A 302 -7.94 -28.24 -10.09
C GLU A 302 -7.92 -26.72 -9.99
N SER A 303 -9.09 -26.07 -9.86
CA SER A 303 -9.15 -24.61 -9.73
C SER A 303 -8.52 -24.11 -8.44
N ARG A 304 -8.35 -24.99 -7.43
CA ARG A 304 -7.68 -24.68 -6.15
C ARG A 304 -6.17 -24.83 -6.20
N VAL A 305 -5.59 -25.20 -7.34
CA VAL A 305 -4.14 -25.27 -7.53
C VAL A 305 -3.68 -24.10 -8.38
N LEU A 306 -2.75 -23.31 -7.86
CA LEU A 306 -2.15 -22.20 -8.59
C LEU A 306 -0.65 -22.21 -8.43
N PHE A 307 0.04 -22.25 -9.55
CA PHE A 307 1.46 -21.94 -9.64
C PHE A 307 1.64 -20.53 -10.22
N ASP A 308 2.89 -20.16 -10.49
CA ASP A 308 3.25 -18.87 -11.09
C ASP A 308 2.46 -18.61 -12.38
N ASP A 309 1.92 -17.41 -12.54
CA ASP A 309 1.02 -17.03 -13.63
C ASP A 309 1.72 -16.95 -14.99
N THR A 310 3.05 -16.93 -15.01
CA THR A 310 3.85 -17.04 -16.24
C THR A 310 4.02 -18.49 -16.69
N TRP A 311 3.66 -19.47 -15.85
CA TRP A 311 3.76 -20.88 -16.21
C TRP A 311 2.59 -21.28 -17.10
N THR A 312 2.87 -22.13 -18.07
CA THR A 312 1.89 -22.68 -19.02
C THR A 312 1.85 -24.20 -18.88
N GLY A 313 0.80 -24.83 -19.41
CA GLY A 313 0.55 -26.26 -19.25
C GLY A 313 -0.51 -26.54 -18.19
N ASP A 314 -0.88 -27.81 -18.05
CA ASP A 314 -1.86 -28.25 -17.07
C ASP A 314 -1.24 -28.39 -15.65
N VAL A 315 -2.04 -28.80 -14.67
CA VAL A 315 -1.58 -28.99 -13.29
C VAL A 315 -0.43 -30.00 -13.21
N LYS A 316 -0.45 -31.05 -14.04
CA LYS A 316 0.61 -32.07 -14.08
C LYS A 316 1.93 -31.46 -14.52
N ASP A 317 1.94 -30.71 -15.62
CA ASP A 317 3.12 -30.03 -16.16
C ASP A 317 3.71 -29.04 -15.15
N GLN A 318 2.85 -28.25 -14.52
CA GLN A 318 3.26 -27.24 -13.55
C GLN A 318 3.82 -27.87 -12.26
N LEU A 319 3.24 -28.99 -11.80
CA LEU A 319 3.76 -29.72 -10.65
C LEU A 319 5.12 -30.38 -10.95
N ILE A 320 5.32 -30.92 -12.17
CA ILE A 320 6.64 -31.41 -12.62
C ILE A 320 7.67 -30.29 -12.57
N ARG A 321 7.30 -29.10 -13.05
CA ARG A 321 8.19 -27.93 -13.01
C ARG A 321 8.51 -27.53 -11.58
N ALA A 322 7.50 -27.43 -10.71
CA ALA A 322 7.68 -27.07 -9.31
C ALA A 322 8.59 -28.05 -8.56
N SER A 323 8.42 -29.36 -8.72
CA SER A 323 9.28 -30.37 -8.07
C SER A 323 10.74 -30.35 -8.56
N LYS A 324 11.01 -29.74 -9.73
CA LYS A 324 12.35 -29.61 -10.30
C LYS A 324 12.98 -28.24 -10.08
N ASP A 325 12.20 -27.27 -9.63
CA ASP A 325 12.61 -25.88 -9.44
C ASP A 325 13.76 -25.77 -8.42
N THR A 326 14.74 -24.92 -8.74
CA THR A 326 15.95 -24.76 -7.94
C THR A 326 15.64 -24.23 -6.54
N ASN A 327 14.68 -23.31 -6.41
CA ASN A 327 14.31 -22.74 -5.12
C ASN A 327 13.60 -23.78 -4.27
N ASN A 328 12.66 -24.54 -4.85
CA ASN A 328 12.02 -25.65 -4.12
C ASN A 328 13.04 -26.71 -3.67
N LYS A 329 14.03 -27.04 -4.50
CA LYS A 329 15.13 -27.94 -4.10
C LYS A 329 15.96 -27.41 -2.94
N LEU A 330 16.28 -26.11 -2.93
CA LEU A 330 17.01 -25.47 -1.82
C LEU A 330 16.25 -25.58 -0.49
N PHE A 331 14.92 -25.63 -0.54
CA PHE A 331 14.06 -25.83 0.63
C PHE A 331 13.68 -27.29 0.89
N GLY A 332 14.23 -28.26 0.14
CA GLY A 332 13.92 -29.69 0.30
C GLY A 332 12.52 -30.09 -0.18
N LEU A 333 11.84 -29.25 -0.97
CA LEU A 333 10.48 -29.45 -1.48
C LEU A 333 10.50 -30.16 -2.84
N THR A 334 10.95 -31.42 -2.87
CA THR A 334 10.96 -32.23 -4.11
C THR A 334 9.76 -33.17 -4.21
N ASN A 335 9.19 -33.60 -3.08
CA ASN A 335 7.98 -34.42 -3.02
C ASN A 335 6.76 -33.60 -3.51
N PRO A 336 6.00 -34.06 -4.53
CA PRO A 336 4.88 -33.32 -5.10
C PRO A 336 3.77 -32.94 -4.10
N GLY A 337 3.38 -33.85 -3.20
CA GLY A 337 2.42 -33.51 -2.14
C GLY A 337 2.95 -32.47 -1.17
N ARG A 338 4.24 -32.54 -0.80
CA ARG A 338 4.89 -31.50 0.02
C ARG A 338 4.92 -30.14 -0.69
N VAL A 339 5.05 -30.10 -2.02
CA VAL A 339 4.94 -28.86 -2.80
C VAL A 339 3.53 -28.26 -2.68
N LEU A 340 2.48 -29.06 -2.89
CA LEU A 340 1.08 -28.60 -2.76
C LEU A 340 0.79 -28.09 -1.34
N LEU A 341 1.21 -28.83 -0.32
CA LEU A 341 1.09 -28.44 1.08
C LEU A 341 1.81 -27.11 1.36
N SER A 342 3.07 -27.01 0.94
CA SER A 342 3.88 -25.82 1.20
C SER A 342 3.30 -24.57 0.54
N GLN A 343 2.78 -24.70 -0.69
CA GLN A 343 2.08 -23.59 -1.36
C GLN A 343 0.83 -23.17 -0.60
N SER A 344 0.00 -24.14 -0.17
CA SER A 344 -1.22 -23.84 0.59
C SER A 344 -0.90 -23.10 1.89
N VAL A 345 -0.02 -23.66 2.73
CA VAL A 345 0.39 -23.06 4.01
C VAL A 345 1.03 -21.69 3.79
N GLY A 346 1.96 -21.58 2.83
CA GLY A 346 2.67 -20.33 2.55
C GLY A 346 1.73 -19.21 2.09
N ARG A 347 0.89 -19.46 1.09
CA ARG A 347 -0.02 -18.44 0.53
C ARG A 347 -1.15 -18.07 1.50
N MET A 348 -1.62 -19.02 2.31
CA MET A 348 -2.59 -18.71 3.38
C MET A 348 -1.95 -17.91 4.51
N SER A 349 -0.69 -18.19 4.88
CA SER A 349 0.05 -17.40 5.87
C SER A 349 0.20 -15.94 5.40
N ILE A 350 0.59 -15.74 4.13
CA ILE A 350 0.74 -14.40 3.54
C ILE A 350 -0.60 -13.65 3.50
N SER A 351 -1.70 -14.35 3.19
CA SER A 351 -3.04 -13.74 3.18
C SER A 351 -3.47 -13.30 4.58
N ASN A 352 -3.20 -14.10 5.61
CA ASN A 352 -3.45 -13.75 7.01
C ASN A 352 -2.59 -12.56 7.47
N GLU A 353 -1.28 -12.60 7.19
CA GLU A 353 -0.36 -11.51 7.49
C GLU A 353 -0.87 -10.18 6.89
N LEU A 354 -1.27 -10.19 5.62
CA LEU A 354 -1.76 -8.98 4.95
C LEU A 354 -3.06 -8.46 5.56
N LEU A 355 -4.02 -9.34 5.89
CA LEU A 355 -5.28 -8.93 6.51
C LEU A 355 -5.06 -8.37 7.92
N ILE A 356 -4.15 -8.96 8.70
CA ILE A 356 -3.83 -8.46 10.05
C ILE A 356 -3.11 -7.11 9.97
N LYS A 357 -2.15 -6.94 9.05
CA LYS A 357 -1.50 -5.65 8.80
C LYS A 357 -2.50 -4.60 8.34
N ALA A 358 -3.41 -4.96 7.43
CA ALA A 358 -4.50 -4.08 7.00
C ALA A 358 -5.38 -3.65 8.17
N ARG A 359 -5.75 -4.57 9.07
CA ARG A 359 -6.50 -4.25 10.27
C ARG A 359 -5.73 -3.35 11.23
N LYS A 360 -4.48 -3.69 11.55
CA LYS A 360 -3.61 -2.92 12.45
C LYS A 360 -3.42 -1.48 11.96
N LEU A 361 -3.24 -1.32 10.65
CA LEU A 361 -3.06 -0.02 10.02
C LEU A 361 -4.37 0.62 9.56
N ASN A 362 -5.55 0.10 9.94
CA ASN A 362 -6.86 0.58 9.47
C ASN A 362 -6.90 0.90 7.96
N GLY A 363 -6.43 -0.04 7.15
CA GLY A 363 -6.31 0.06 5.71
C GLY A 363 -6.90 -1.13 4.97
N THR A 364 -6.67 -1.15 3.67
CA THR A 364 -7.25 -2.11 2.73
C THR A 364 -6.13 -2.84 1.99
N PRO A 365 -6.19 -4.18 1.88
CA PRO A 365 -5.21 -4.96 1.12
C PRO A 365 -5.07 -4.52 -0.33
N ILE A 366 -3.83 -4.47 -0.83
CA ILE A 366 -3.48 -4.29 -2.23
C ILE A 366 -2.56 -5.45 -2.65
N ILE A 367 -2.98 -6.22 -3.65
CA ILE A 367 -2.19 -7.33 -4.20
C ILE A 367 -2.14 -7.20 -5.72
N ASP A 368 -0.94 -7.17 -6.28
CA ASP A 368 -0.73 -7.15 -7.73
C ASP A 368 -0.57 -8.55 -8.35
N ALA A 369 -0.01 -9.49 -7.57
CA ALA A 369 0.22 -10.88 -7.96
C ALA A 369 -1.12 -11.64 -8.09
N PRO A 370 -1.47 -12.18 -9.29
CA PRO A 370 -2.76 -12.83 -9.51
C PRO A 370 -3.00 -14.04 -8.61
N THR A 371 -1.97 -14.85 -8.37
CA THR A 371 -2.03 -16.05 -7.54
C THR A 371 -2.34 -15.69 -6.09
N SER A 372 -1.58 -14.78 -5.49
CA SER A 372 -1.83 -14.31 -4.12
C SER A 372 -3.19 -13.63 -3.97
N TRP A 373 -3.66 -12.90 -4.99
CA TRP A 373 -5.01 -12.35 -4.98
C TRP A 373 -6.07 -13.46 -4.89
N GLN A 374 -5.92 -14.51 -5.69
CA GLN A 374 -6.87 -15.61 -5.68
C GLN A 374 -6.88 -16.37 -4.34
N TYR A 375 -5.73 -16.53 -3.70
CA TYR A 375 -5.66 -17.07 -2.33
C TYR A 375 -6.36 -16.17 -1.31
N LEU A 376 -6.25 -14.85 -1.42
CA LEU A 376 -7.02 -13.93 -0.57
C LEU A 376 -8.52 -14.12 -0.80
N VAL A 377 -8.97 -14.23 -2.05
CA VAL A 377 -10.39 -14.48 -2.37
C VAL A 377 -10.89 -15.78 -1.75
N TRP A 378 -10.10 -16.86 -1.83
CA TRP A 378 -10.45 -18.13 -1.18
C TRP A 378 -10.47 -18.03 0.33
N LYS A 379 -9.52 -17.31 0.93
CA LYS A 379 -9.57 -17.05 2.37
C LYS A 379 -10.87 -16.32 2.76
N MET A 380 -11.24 -15.27 2.01
CA MET A 380 -12.50 -14.56 2.23
C MET A 380 -13.72 -15.48 2.06
N GLU A 381 -13.71 -16.38 1.07
CA GLU A 381 -14.75 -17.40 0.87
C GLU A 381 -14.85 -18.35 2.08
N TYR A 382 -13.71 -18.78 2.62
CA TYR A 382 -13.65 -19.70 3.74
C TYR A 382 -14.08 -19.06 5.06
N ASP A 383 -13.78 -17.77 5.24
CA ASP A 383 -14.12 -16.99 6.43
C ASP A 383 -15.52 -16.38 6.38
N ALA A 384 -16.10 -16.18 5.18
CA ALA A 384 -17.48 -15.72 5.02
C ALA A 384 -18.49 -16.67 5.71
N ASN A 385 -18.16 -17.97 5.77
CA ASN A 385 -18.95 -18.96 6.51
C ASN A 385 -18.85 -18.81 8.05
N GLN A 386 -17.94 -17.96 8.56
CA GLN A 386 -17.64 -17.76 9.97
C GLN A 386 -18.01 -16.36 10.51
N ALA A 387 -18.72 -15.54 9.71
CA ALA A 387 -19.28 -14.25 10.11
C ALA A 387 -18.28 -13.16 10.55
N GLU A 388 -16.99 -13.27 10.21
CA GLU A 388 -16.06 -12.13 10.36
C GLU A 388 -16.25 -11.16 9.18
N GLN A 389 -16.78 -9.96 9.49
CA GLN A 389 -16.85 -8.87 8.54
C GLN A 389 -15.43 -8.33 8.27
N ILE A 390 -15.01 -8.39 7.01
CA ILE A 390 -13.78 -7.74 6.56
C ILE A 390 -13.98 -6.23 6.70
N TYR A 391 -13.04 -5.56 7.38
CA TYR A 391 -13.05 -4.10 7.45
C TYR A 391 -12.77 -3.50 6.07
N ASN A 392 -13.45 -2.41 5.73
CA ASN A 392 -13.24 -1.63 4.50
C ASN A 392 -13.46 -2.39 3.18
N VAL A 393 -14.44 -3.30 3.11
CA VAL A 393 -14.75 -4.07 1.89
C VAL A 393 -15.00 -3.18 0.67
N LYS A 394 -15.68 -2.04 0.86
CA LYS A 394 -15.91 -1.05 -0.21
C LYS A 394 -14.61 -0.63 -0.89
N ASP A 395 -13.62 -0.28 -0.08
CA ASP A 395 -12.31 0.12 -0.58
C ASP A 395 -11.63 -1.04 -1.31
N LEU A 396 -11.77 -2.28 -0.81
CA LEU A 396 -11.20 -3.46 -1.46
C LEU A 396 -11.78 -3.67 -2.86
N HIS A 397 -13.11 -3.53 -3.01
CA HIS A 397 -13.77 -3.61 -4.32
C HIS A 397 -13.31 -2.50 -5.28
N ILE A 398 -13.16 -1.27 -4.77
CA ILE A 398 -12.73 -0.14 -5.59
C ILE A 398 -11.28 -0.31 -6.03
N VAL A 399 -10.37 -0.59 -5.10
CA VAL A 399 -8.95 -0.83 -5.38
C VAL A 399 -8.77 -1.95 -6.40
N ARG A 400 -9.44 -3.09 -6.18
CA ARG A 400 -9.34 -4.22 -7.09
C ARG A 400 -9.87 -3.89 -8.47
N GLY A 401 -11.01 -3.21 -8.55
CA GLY A 401 -11.59 -2.80 -9.82
C GLY A 401 -10.66 -1.85 -10.59
N LEU A 402 -9.99 -0.91 -9.90
CA LEU A 402 -8.99 -0.02 -10.50
C LEU A 402 -7.77 -0.80 -11.03
N GLN A 403 -7.23 -1.75 -10.26
CA GLN A 403 -6.12 -2.61 -10.73
C GLN A 403 -6.51 -3.38 -11.99
N ASN A 404 -7.73 -3.94 -12.04
CA ASN A 404 -8.23 -4.66 -13.21
C ASN A 404 -8.44 -3.73 -14.42
N LEU A 405 -8.94 -2.51 -14.20
CA LEU A 405 -9.10 -1.50 -15.25
C LEU A 405 -7.75 -1.07 -15.84
N ALA A 406 -6.73 -0.91 -15.00
CA ALA A 406 -5.37 -0.57 -15.39
C ALA A 406 -4.73 -1.65 -16.28
N LYS A 407 -5.03 -2.94 -16.06
CA LYS A 407 -4.57 -4.03 -16.93
C LYS A 407 -5.37 -4.16 -18.24
N GLY A 408 -6.64 -3.74 -18.21
CA GLY A 408 -7.61 -3.94 -19.29
C GLY A 408 -8.00 -2.66 -20.03
N LYS A 409 -9.29 -2.28 -19.91
CA LYS A 409 -9.96 -1.26 -20.72
C LYS A 409 -9.48 0.18 -20.48
N MET A 410 -8.73 0.44 -19.41
CA MET A 410 -8.26 1.78 -19.04
C MET A 410 -6.77 1.77 -18.63
N ARG A 411 -5.89 1.31 -19.55
CA ARG A 411 -4.43 1.23 -19.32
C ARG A 411 -3.76 2.52 -18.82
N TRP A 412 -4.34 3.68 -19.12
CA TRP A 412 -3.84 4.95 -18.62
C TRP A 412 -3.87 5.06 -17.08
N LEU A 413 -4.78 4.34 -16.40
CA LEU A 413 -4.84 4.25 -14.93
C LEU A 413 -3.58 3.57 -14.36
N GLY A 414 -3.00 2.60 -15.08
CA GLY A 414 -1.74 1.97 -14.67
C GLY A 414 -0.52 2.87 -14.84
N ASN A 415 -0.67 4.00 -15.53
CA ASN A 415 0.43 4.84 -16.01
C ASN A 415 0.27 6.31 -15.60
N VAL A 416 -0.49 6.59 -14.54
CA VAL A 416 -0.60 7.94 -13.97
C VAL A 416 0.77 8.41 -13.45
N PRO A 417 1.35 9.50 -14.00
CA PRO A 417 2.67 9.95 -13.58
C PRO A 417 2.71 10.40 -12.10
N PRO A 418 3.81 10.15 -11.35
CA PRO A 418 3.93 10.57 -9.95
C PRO A 418 3.65 12.06 -9.70
N ASN A 419 4.14 12.95 -10.57
CA ASN A 419 3.90 14.38 -10.45
C ASN A 419 2.42 14.77 -10.62
N ALA A 420 1.66 14.00 -11.43
CA ALA A 420 0.23 14.21 -11.59
C ALA A 420 -0.54 13.78 -10.32
N LEU A 421 -0.13 12.70 -9.66
CA LEU A 421 -0.68 12.31 -8.35
C LEU A 421 -0.43 13.40 -7.31
N ILE A 422 0.79 13.94 -7.25
CA ILE A 422 1.13 15.05 -6.34
C ILE A 422 0.25 16.28 -6.64
N GLU A 423 0.02 16.61 -7.91
CA GLU A 423 -0.87 17.71 -8.30
C GLU A 423 -2.31 17.48 -7.82
N VAL A 424 -2.86 16.27 -8.03
CA VAL A 424 -4.19 15.87 -7.55
C VAL A 424 -4.32 16.04 -6.03
N ARG A 425 -3.28 15.69 -5.25
CA ARG A 425 -3.26 15.93 -3.79
C ARG A 425 -3.32 17.40 -3.44
N LYS A 426 -2.47 18.21 -4.06
CA LYS A 426 -2.36 19.65 -3.76
C LYS A 426 -3.64 20.41 -4.11
N GLN A 427 -4.44 19.91 -5.05
CA GLN A 427 -5.73 20.51 -5.43
C GLN A 427 -6.91 20.02 -4.58
N GLY A 428 -6.72 19.07 -3.64
CA GLY A 428 -7.81 18.54 -2.81
C GLY A 428 -8.84 17.72 -3.58
N ALA A 429 -8.47 17.15 -4.72
CA ALA A 429 -9.38 16.52 -5.69
C ALA A 429 -9.92 15.14 -5.26
N MET A 430 -9.36 14.55 -4.20
CA MET A 430 -9.55 13.14 -3.84
C MET A 430 -10.97 12.80 -3.39
N GLU A 431 -11.60 13.67 -2.62
CA GLU A 431 -12.95 13.41 -2.09
C GLU A 431 -13.98 13.29 -3.22
N GLU A 432 -13.93 14.18 -4.21
CA GLU A 432 -14.80 14.11 -5.39
C GLU A 432 -14.52 12.85 -6.22
N ILE A 433 -13.25 12.49 -6.42
CA ILE A 433 -12.87 11.26 -7.14
C ILE A 433 -13.44 10.04 -6.42
N ARG A 434 -13.35 9.98 -5.08
CA ARG A 434 -13.92 8.88 -4.29
C ARG A 434 -15.43 8.79 -4.43
N ASN A 435 -16.12 9.92 -4.39
CA ASN A 435 -17.58 9.93 -4.55
C ASN A 435 -17.98 9.39 -5.93
N ILE A 436 -17.25 9.76 -6.98
CA ILE A 436 -17.47 9.22 -8.33
C ILE A 436 -17.22 7.71 -8.35
N LEU A 437 -16.07 7.26 -7.86
CA LEU A 437 -15.67 5.84 -7.93
C LEU A 437 -16.57 4.95 -7.05
N GLY A 438 -16.95 5.42 -5.85
CA GLY A 438 -17.73 4.66 -4.89
C GLY A 438 -19.23 4.59 -5.16
N THR A 439 -19.73 5.28 -6.20
CA THR A 439 -21.15 5.26 -6.57
C THR A 439 -21.57 3.85 -7.03
N GLY A 440 -22.60 3.27 -6.40
CA GLY A 440 -23.17 1.97 -6.78
C GLY A 440 -22.41 0.73 -6.28
N ILE A 441 -21.34 0.91 -5.50
CA ILE A 441 -20.48 -0.20 -5.05
C ILE A 441 -21.07 -0.91 -3.81
N ASP A 442 -21.72 -0.18 -2.91
CA ASP A 442 -22.26 -0.76 -1.67
C ASP A 442 -23.41 -1.73 -1.95
N GLU A 443 -24.22 -1.46 -2.97
CA GLU A 443 -25.28 -2.34 -3.45
C GLU A 443 -24.71 -3.66 -3.99
N LEU A 444 -23.59 -3.61 -4.72
CA LEU A 444 -22.93 -4.80 -5.26
C LEU A 444 -22.33 -5.69 -4.16
N ILE A 445 -21.79 -5.07 -3.12
CA ILE A 445 -21.21 -5.78 -1.97
C ILE A 445 -22.30 -6.52 -1.20
N SER A 446 -23.46 -5.89 -1.05
CA SER A 446 -24.62 -6.46 -0.37
C SER A 446 -25.16 -7.70 -1.09
N ASP A 447 -25.03 -7.76 -2.42
CA ASP A 447 -25.43 -8.92 -3.22
C ASP A 447 -24.43 -10.09 -3.08
N ASN A 448 -23.13 -9.83 -3.21
CA ASN A 448 -22.08 -10.83 -3.09
C ASN A 448 -20.70 -10.22 -2.78
N LEU A 449 -20.19 -10.51 -1.58
CA LEU A 449 -18.92 -10.00 -1.03
C LEU A 449 -17.67 -10.33 -1.87
N SER A 450 -17.67 -11.44 -2.62
CA SER A 450 -16.49 -11.86 -3.41
C SER A 450 -16.60 -11.53 -4.90
N ASN A 451 -17.68 -10.87 -5.34
CA ASN A 451 -17.90 -10.57 -6.75
C ASN A 451 -17.23 -9.27 -7.21
N PHE A 452 -15.90 -9.30 -7.31
CA PHE A 452 -15.09 -8.16 -7.74
C PHE A 452 -15.29 -7.78 -9.23
N ASN A 453 -15.81 -8.69 -10.06
CA ASN A 453 -16.03 -8.43 -11.49
C ASN A 453 -17.12 -7.38 -11.71
N ARG A 454 -18.22 -7.42 -10.94
CA ARG A 454 -19.27 -6.39 -11.04
C ARG A 454 -18.78 -5.01 -10.63
N SER A 455 -17.93 -4.94 -9.60
CA SER A 455 -17.33 -3.66 -9.17
C SER A 455 -16.42 -3.06 -10.24
N HIS A 456 -15.68 -3.89 -10.98
CA HIS A 456 -14.90 -3.44 -12.13
C HIS A 456 -15.78 -2.78 -13.21
N ASP A 457 -16.89 -3.42 -13.58
CA ASP A 457 -17.80 -2.87 -14.60
C ASP A 457 -18.48 -1.58 -14.12
N GLN A 458 -18.89 -1.52 -12.85
CA GLN A 458 -19.47 -0.32 -12.25
C GLN A 458 -18.47 0.84 -12.23
N LEU A 459 -17.21 0.59 -11.86
CA LEU A 459 -16.15 1.60 -11.89
C LEU A 459 -15.87 2.12 -13.29
N PHE A 460 -15.86 1.23 -14.29
CA PHE A 460 -15.74 1.63 -15.70
C PHE A 460 -16.87 2.58 -16.10
N ALA A 461 -18.11 2.26 -15.73
CA ALA A 461 -19.27 3.11 -15.99
C ALA A 461 -19.16 4.46 -15.27
N ASN A 462 -18.77 4.48 -13.99
CA ASN A 462 -18.60 5.70 -13.20
C ASN A 462 -17.59 6.66 -13.84
N ILE A 463 -16.40 6.15 -14.23
CA ILE A 463 -15.36 6.96 -14.87
C ILE A 463 -15.82 7.48 -16.23
N ASN A 464 -16.42 6.63 -17.06
CA ASN A 464 -16.90 7.05 -18.38
C ASN A 464 -18.02 8.09 -18.30
N ASN A 465 -18.98 7.91 -17.39
CA ASN A 465 -20.05 8.88 -17.17
C ASN A 465 -19.49 10.23 -16.73
N ALA A 466 -18.50 10.24 -15.82
CA ALA A 466 -17.80 11.45 -15.42
C ALA A 466 -17.09 12.12 -16.62
N PHE A 467 -16.39 11.35 -17.46
CA PHE A 467 -15.72 11.88 -18.65
C PHE A 467 -16.70 12.41 -19.69
N GLU A 468 -17.82 11.73 -19.94
CA GLU A 468 -18.86 12.22 -20.87
C GLU A 468 -19.52 13.49 -20.34
N GLN A 469 -19.80 13.57 -19.04
CA GLN A 469 -20.31 14.78 -18.42
C GLN A 469 -19.30 15.94 -18.52
N HIS A 470 -18.01 15.67 -18.33
CA HIS A 470 -16.95 16.65 -18.50
C HIS A 470 -16.86 17.14 -19.96
N LYS A 471 -16.90 16.23 -20.95
CA LYS A 471 -16.97 16.58 -22.37
C LYS A 471 -18.21 17.41 -22.70
N ALA A 472 -19.37 17.10 -22.11
CA ALA A 472 -20.59 17.86 -22.27
C ALA A 472 -20.45 19.29 -21.70
N ASN A 473 -19.81 19.45 -20.55
CA ASN A 473 -19.52 20.75 -19.96
C ASN A 473 -18.56 21.58 -20.85
N ILE A 474 -17.51 20.95 -21.39
CA ILE A 474 -16.62 21.59 -22.39
C ILE A 474 -17.44 22.03 -23.62
N LYS A 475 -18.32 21.17 -24.15
CA LYS A 475 -19.18 21.52 -25.30
C LYS A 475 -20.10 22.70 -24.99
N LYS A 476 -20.70 22.74 -23.80
CA LYS A 476 -21.52 23.87 -23.33
C LYS A 476 -20.71 25.17 -23.27
N LEU A 477 -19.49 25.13 -22.74
CA LEU A 477 -18.59 26.30 -22.73
C LEU A 477 -18.25 26.76 -24.15
N LYS A 478 -17.90 25.82 -25.05
CA LYS A 478 -17.58 26.14 -26.46
C LYS A 478 -18.79 26.73 -27.20
N ALA A 479 -20.00 26.26 -26.89
CA ALA A 479 -21.24 26.74 -27.49
C ALA A 479 -21.58 28.18 -27.10
N LYS A 480 -20.98 28.74 -26.04
CA LYS A 480 -21.18 30.14 -25.65
C LYS A 480 -20.67 31.15 -26.71
N LYS A 481 -19.89 30.72 -27.73
CA LYS A 481 -19.48 31.46 -28.96
C LYS A 481 -19.41 32.99 -28.80
N TRP A 482 -18.29 33.52 -28.29
CA TRP A 482 -18.10 34.96 -28.10
C TRP A 482 -17.14 35.57 -29.11
N LYS A 483 -17.55 36.69 -29.70
CA LYS A 483 -16.70 37.51 -30.58
C LYS A 483 -16.03 38.62 -29.78
N PHE A 484 -14.71 38.72 -29.83
CA PHE A 484 -13.95 39.89 -29.41
C PHE A 484 -13.22 40.44 -30.64
N VAL A 485 -13.45 41.70 -30.99
CA VAL A 485 -12.90 42.35 -32.20
C VAL A 485 -13.07 41.47 -33.45
N GLY A 486 -14.30 41.00 -33.69
CA GLY A 486 -14.65 40.20 -34.87
C GLY A 486 -14.22 38.72 -34.87
N SER A 487 -13.43 38.26 -33.88
CA SER A 487 -12.90 36.90 -33.80
C SER A 487 -13.52 36.07 -32.67
N ASP A 488 -13.82 34.78 -32.90
CA ASP A 488 -14.42 33.87 -31.90
C ASP A 488 -13.37 33.40 -30.87
N VAL A 489 -13.31 34.09 -29.72
CA VAL A 489 -12.36 33.81 -28.64
C VAL A 489 -12.81 32.63 -27.77
N GLY A 490 -14.12 32.35 -27.72
CA GLY A 490 -14.66 31.23 -26.92
C GLY A 490 -14.20 29.87 -27.43
N SER A 491 -13.96 29.76 -28.73
CA SER A 491 -13.43 28.55 -29.36
C SER A 491 -11.97 28.25 -29.00
N TRP A 492 -11.16 29.27 -28.65
CA TRP A 492 -9.72 29.17 -28.38
C TRP A 492 -9.39 28.88 -26.90
N LEU A 493 -10.20 29.39 -25.98
CA LEU A 493 -10.00 29.20 -24.53
C LEU A 493 -10.31 27.76 -24.07
N VAL A 494 -11.30 27.12 -24.69
CA VAL A 494 -11.85 25.83 -24.26
C VAL A 494 -11.07 24.63 -24.82
N THR A 495 -10.30 24.80 -25.90
CA THR A 495 -9.60 23.69 -26.55
C THR A 495 -8.21 23.38 -25.99
N GLY A 496 -7.60 24.25 -25.17
CA GLY A 496 -6.23 24.04 -24.70
C GLY A 496 -5.20 23.84 -25.83
N THR A 497 -5.53 24.25 -27.06
CA THR A 497 -4.72 24.10 -28.28
C THR A 497 -3.90 25.37 -28.52
N LEU A 498 -3.03 25.72 -27.58
CA LEU A 498 -2.02 26.75 -27.83
C LEU A 498 -0.66 26.18 -28.26
N ALA A 499 -0.46 24.85 -28.22
CA ALA A 499 0.86 24.26 -28.48
C ALA A 499 0.95 23.28 -29.67
N ILE A 500 -0.15 22.72 -30.19
CA ILE A 500 -0.04 21.52 -31.08
C ILE A 500 -0.47 21.78 -32.54
N THR A 501 -1.26 22.81 -32.84
CA THR A 501 -1.75 23.05 -34.22
C THR A 501 -0.81 23.83 -35.13
N SER A 502 0.27 24.44 -34.60
CA SER A 502 1.24 25.19 -35.41
C SER A 502 2.18 24.30 -36.24
N VAL A 503 2.40 23.04 -35.84
CA VAL A 503 3.31 22.12 -36.53
C VAL A 503 2.66 21.46 -37.74
N ALA A 504 1.32 21.38 -37.80
CA ALA A 504 0.62 20.58 -38.81
C ALA A 504 0.20 21.36 -40.09
N THR A 505 0.28 22.69 -40.11
CA THR A 505 -0.35 23.48 -41.19
C THR A 505 0.58 24.38 -42.01
N GLY A 506 1.86 24.53 -41.64
CA GLY A 506 2.87 25.18 -42.50
C GLY A 506 2.62 26.65 -42.88
N TYR A 507 1.65 27.34 -42.27
CA TYR A 507 1.35 28.75 -42.56
C TYR A 507 1.83 29.69 -41.42
N PRO A 508 2.55 30.81 -41.70
CA PRO A 508 3.19 31.65 -40.67
C PRO A 508 2.25 32.58 -39.87
N VAL A 509 0.94 32.52 -40.06
CA VAL A 509 0.03 33.62 -39.62
C VAL A 509 -0.61 33.42 -38.24
N TRP A 510 -0.33 32.32 -37.52
CA TRP A 510 -1.01 32.04 -36.23
C TRP A 510 -0.06 31.77 -35.05
N GLY A 511 1.16 32.31 -35.11
CA GLY A 511 2.13 32.34 -34.00
C GLY A 511 1.90 33.43 -32.95
N LEU A 512 0.71 34.03 -32.88
CA LEU A 512 0.48 35.24 -32.07
C LEU A 512 0.09 34.98 -30.60
N ALA A 513 -0.27 33.75 -30.21
CA ALA A 513 -0.75 33.51 -28.84
C ALA A 513 0.32 32.97 -27.86
N ALA A 514 1.39 32.33 -28.37
CA ALA A 514 2.57 32.02 -27.55
C ALA A 514 3.52 33.22 -27.43
N TYR A 515 3.54 34.10 -28.44
CA TYR A 515 4.34 35.33 -28.43
C TYR A 515 3.69 36.48 -27.62
N ALA A 516 2.36 36.46 -27.47
CA ALA A 516 1.63 37.44 -26.65
C ALA A 516 1.79 37.24 -25.14
N LEU A 517 2.37 36.12 -24.68
CA LEU A 517 2.64 35.89 -23.25
C LEU A 517 4.01 36.41 -22.79
N ASP A 518 5.00 36.53 -23.69
CA ASP A 518 6.38 36.91 -23.31
C ASP A 518 6.88 38.23 -23.92
N GLN A 519 6.17 38.86 -24.88
CA GLN A 519 6.63 40.10 -25.53
C GLN A 519 5.62 41.25 -25.59
N VAL A 520 4.78 41.40 -24.57
CA VAL A 520 4.14 42.69 -24.30
C VAL A 520 4.77 43.29 -23.05
N LEU A 521 5.78 44.13 -23.29
CA LEU A 521 6.26 45.12 -22.34
C LEU A 521 5.04 45.87 -21.77
N ASP A 522 4.97 45.86 -20.44
CA ASP A 522 3.86 46.26 -19.57
C ASP A 522 2.57 45.42 -19.65
N PRO A 523 2.17 44.72 -18.56
CA PRO A 523 0.97 43.92 -18.54
C PRO A 523 -0.26 44.83 -18.68
N PRO A 524 -1.13 44.67 -19.69
CA PRO A 524 -2.49 45.19 -19.57
C PRO A 524 -3.10 44.44 -18.39
N LYS A 525 -3.36 45.18 -17.31
CA LYS A 525 -3.93 44.65 -16.08
C LYS A 525 -5.17 43.85 -16.50
N LEU A 526 -5.30 42.61 -16.01
CA LEU A 526 -6.51 41.78 -16.07
C LEU A 526 -7.83 42.60 -15.91
N LYS A 527 -7.78 43.75 -15.24
CA LYS A 527 -8.82 44.78 -15.15
C LYS A 527 -9.49 45.17 -16.48
N GLU A 528 -8.81 45.18 -17.62
CA GLU A 528 -9.37 45.67 -18.90
C GLU A 528 -10.21 44.64 -19.69
N LEU A 529 -10.20 43.36 -19.29
CA LEU A 529 -11.07 42.36 -19.90
C LEU A 529 -12.54 42.54 -19.46
N PRO A 530 -13.52 42.43 -20.39
CA PRO A 530 -14.94 42.36 -20.04
C PRO A 530 -15.20 41.26 -19.00
N ASN A 531 -16.08 41.53 -18.03
CA ASN A 531 -16.38 40.59 -16.94
C ASN A 531 -16.86 39.22 -17.45
N SER A 532 -17.60 39.18 -18.55
CA SER A 532 -18.04 37.92 -19.19
C SER A 532 -16.88 37.04 -19.67
N ILE A 533 -15.77 37.63 -20.15
CA ILE A 533 -14.58 36.89 -20.57
C ILE A 533 -13.80 36.38 -19.34
N LYS A 534 -13.69 37.21 -18.30
CA LYS A 534 -13.10 36.79 -17.01
C LYS A 534 -13.87 35.61 -16.41
N GLU A 535 -15.19 35.63 -16.46
CA GLU A 535 -16.05 34.55 -15.99
C GLU A 535 -15.82 33.26 -16.77
N ILE A 536 -15.73 33.31 -18.11
CA ILE A 536 -15.45 32.12 -18.94
C ILE A 536 -14.05 31.58 -18.69
N ILE A 537 -13.04 32.44 -18.56
CA ILE A 537 -11.67 32.02 -18.22
C ILE A 537 -11.67 31.33 -16.86
N THR A 538 -12.36 31.91 -15.86
CA THR A 538 -12.50 31.31 -14.53
C THR A 538 -13.26 29.99 -14.57
N GLU A 539 -14.36 29.89 -15.33
CA GLU A 539 -15.19 28.69 -15.47
C GLU A 539 -14.43 27.57 -16.19
N ASN A 540 -13.70 27.90 -17.26
CA ASN A 540 -12.84 26.97 -17.98
C ASN A 540 -11.65 26.52 -17.13
N ASN A 541 -10.99 27.44 -16.41
CA ASN A 541 -9.92 27.09 -15.48
C ASN A 541 -10.42 26.20 -14.36
N LYS A 542 -11.61 26.48 -13.81
CA LYS A 542 -12.27 25.65 -12.80
C LYS A 542 -12.61 24.27 -13.37
N LEU A 543 -13.07 24.20 -14.62
CA LEU A 543 -13.39 22.92 -15.28
C LEU A 543 -12.11 22.11 -15.56
N GLN A 544 -11.03 22.73 -16.05
CA GLN A 544 -9.75 22.07 -16.31
C GLN A 544 -9.06 21.61 -15.02
N LYS A 545 -9.18 22.40 -13.94
CA LYS A 545 -8.71 22.06 -12.60
C LYS A 545 -9.73 21.27 -11.78
N SER A 546 -10.85 20.86 -12.37
CA SER A 546 -11.76 19.94 -11.68
C SER A 546 -11.09 18.56 -11.57
N PRO A 547 -11.44 17.75 -10.58
CA PRO A 547 -10.89 16.40 -10.42
C PRO A 547 -11.06 15.55 -11.69
N VAL A 548 -12.23 15.61 -12.32
CA VAL A 548 -12.50 14.95 -13.60
C VAL A 548 -11.65 15.54 -14.73
N GLY A 549 -11.44 16.86 -14.75
CA GLY A 549 -10.57 17.52 -15.73
C GLY A 549 -9.11 17.12 -15.62
N MET A 550 -8.59 16.96 -14.40
CA MET A 550 -7.24 16.44 -14.14
C MET A 550 -7.10 15.00 -14.63
N LEU A 551 -8.03 14.11 -14.26
CA LEU A 551 -8.04 12.72 -14.72
C LEU A 551 -8.15 12.62 -16.25
N TYR A 552 -8.99 13.45 -16.86
CA TYR A 552 -9.15 13.51 -18.32
C TYR A 552 -7.87 13.96 -19.03
N LYS A 553 -7.16 14.95 -18.47
CA LYS A 553 -5.86 15.43 -18.99
C LYS A 553 -4.79 14.34 -18.90
N ILE A 554 -4.77 13.57 -17.81
CA ILE A 554 -3.85 12.43 -17.64
C ILE A 554 -4.17 11.35 -18.67
N ALA A 555 -5.44 10.96 -18.79
CA ALA A 555 -5.89 9.96 -19.75
C ALA A 555 -5.49 10.34 -21.19
N LYS A 556 -5.70 11.60 -21.60
CA LYS A 556 -5.35 12.07 -22.95
C LYS A 556 -3.84 12.08 -23.25
N LYS A 557 -2.98 12.22 -22.25
CA LYS A 557 -1.51 12.21 -22.45
C LYS A 557 -0.94 10.79 -22.61
N ASN A 558 -1.67 9.79 -22.12
CA ASN A 558 -1.26 8.39 -22.06
C ASN A 558 -2.02 7.50 -23.07
N ILE A 559 -2.87 8.09 -23.91
CA ILE A 559 -3.44 7.53 -25.13
C ILE A 559 -2.64 8.11 -26.29
#